data_AF-A0A538SM78-F1
#
_entry.id   AF-A0A538SM78-F1
#
_cell.length_a   1.000
_cell.length_b   1.000
_cell.length_c   1.000
_cell.angle_alpha   90.00
_cell.angle_beta   90.00
_cell.angle_gamma   90.00
#
_symmetry.space_group_name_H-M   'P 1'
#
loop_
_entity.id
_entity.type
_entity.pdbx_description
1 polymer ?
#
loop_
_entity_poly.entity_id
_entity_poly.type
_entity_poly.pdbx_seq_one_letter_code
_entity_poly.pdbx_strand_id
1 'polypeptide(L)'
;MTIEKDSTVARAVNRSTGATPAERYLGKLCEGTFLSLWSYPGLYRDQRSEGRTEGKEIADLIVVFENDIIIFSDKHCAVPSSGDARTNWSRWFRRAVAKSAEQAWGAERWIRQFPTRLFLDKECTQPFPLPLPPMSAAQFHLVVVAHEIAQQCSRELGGSGSLMIHSDLKGIENHTRPFTIGDLDPDRSFVHVFDDTSLNIVLQTLDTIADFTGYLRKKEKLLRSHQVILATGEEELLSVYLRQMNSDGEHDFVFPSDATCIVLDQGG
;
A
#
# COMPACT_ATOMS: atom_id res chain seq x y z
N MET A 1 -38.53 -22.15 -31.67
CA MET A 1 -37.65 -22.23 -30.48
C MET A 1 -36.45 -21.35 -30.79
N THR A 2 -36.56 -20.09 -30.42
CA THR A 2 -35.59 -19.04 -30.78
C THR A 2 -34.58 -18.97 -29.64
N ILE A 3 -33.33 -19.29 -29.91
CA ILE A 3 -32.24 -19.12 -28.95
C ILE A 3 -31.79 -17.66 -29.07
N GLU A 4 -32.13 -16.85 -28.07
CA GLU A 4 -31.55 -15.51 -27.91
C GLU A 4 -30.06 -15.65 -27.63
N LYS A 5 -29.24 -15.04 -28.50
CA LYS A 5 -27.83 -14.79 -28.23
C LYS A 5 -27.75 -13.57 -27.32
N ASP A 6 -27.56 -13.79 -26.03
CA ASP A 6 -27.19 -12.72 -25.11
C ASP A 6 -25.73 -12.34 -25.37
N SER A 7 -25.53 -11.31 -26.20
CA SER A 7 -24.22 -10.72 -26.46
C SER A 7 -23.95 -9.67 -25.39
N THR A 8 -23.33 -10.08 -24.29
CA THR A 8 -22.70 -9.15 -23.35
C THR A 8 -21.50 -8.53 -24.06
N VAL A 9 -21.71 -7.37 -24.69
CA VAL A 9 -20.63 -6.54 -25.22
C VAL A 9 -19.81 -6.08 -24.01
N ALA A 10 -18.57 -6.56 -23.89
CA ALA A 10 -17.62 -6.05 -22.93
C ALA A 10 -17.47 -4.53 -23.15
N ARG A 11 -18.11 -3.75 -22.29
CA ARG A 11 -18.05 -2.29 -22.34
C ARG A 11 -16.63 -1.90 -21.97
N ALA A 12 -15.93 -1.21 -22.87
CA ALA A 12 -14.60 -0.69 -22.57
C ALA A 12 -14.67 0.19 -21.31
N VAL A 13 -14.01 -0.25 -20.24
CA VAL A 13 -13.90 0.53 -19.00
C VAL A 13 -12.90 1.64 -19.26
N ASN A 14 -13.36 2.89 -19.38
CA ASN A 14 -12.48 4.05 -19.46
C ASN A 14 -11.91 4.31 -18.07
N ARG A 15 -10.67 3.89 -17.85
CA ARG A 15 -9.92 4.12 -16.60
C ARG A 15 -9.23 5.48 -16.67
N SER A 16 -9.16 6.19 -15.55
CA SER A 16 -8.39 7.44 -15.47
C SER A 16 -6.90 7.15 -15.65
N THR A 17 -6.12 8.09 -16.18
CA THR A 17 -4.67 7.92 -16.41
C THR A 17 -3.79 8.49 -15.29
N GLY A 18 -4.39 8.84 -14.14
CA GLY A 18 -3.74 9.60 -13.07
C GLY A 18 -3.60 11.10 -13.39
N ALA A 19 -3.98 11.95 -12.44
CA ALA A 19 -3.94 13.41 -12.51
C ALA A 19 -2.54 13.97 -12.18
N THR A 20 -1.81 13.36 -11.24
CA THR A 20 -0.47 13.82 -10.81
C THR A 20 0.68 12.97 -11.38
N PRO A 21 1.93 13.49 -11.41
CA PRO A 21 3.10 12.69 -11.81
C PRO A 21 3.30 11.42 -10.96
N ALA A 22 2.98 11.50 -9.66
CA ALA A 22 2.98 10.38 -8.72
C ALA A 22 1.93 9.33 -9.10
N GLU A 23 0.67 9.74 -9.30
CA GLU A 23 -0.38 8.84 -9.80
C GLU A 23 -0.02 8.20 -11.15
N ARG A 24 0.64 8.94 -12.05
CA ARG A 24 1.15 8.40 -13.31
C ARG A 24 2.30 7.41 -13.12
N TYR A 25 3.16 7.63 -12.13
CA TYR A 25 4.21 6.67 -11.77
C TYR A 25 3.60 5.37 -11.26
N LEU A 26 2.69 5.46 -10.29
CA LEU A 26 2.01 4.29 -9.74
C LEU A 26 1.19 3.56 -10.82
N GLY A 27 0.53 4.32 -11.70
CA GLY A 27 -0.16 3.80 -12.88
C GLY A 27 0.79 3.03 -13.80
N LYS A 28 1.95 3.61 -14.15
CA LYS A 28 2.97 2.95 -14.98
C LYS A 28 3.56 1.70 -14.32
N LEU A 29 3.81 1.75 -13.02
CA LEU A 29 4.33 0.61 -12.26
C LEU A 29 3.32 -0.54 -12.25
N CYS A 30 2.03 -0.22 -12.20
CA CYS A 30 0.96 -1.19 -12.37
C CYS A 30 0.80 -1.67 -13.82
N GLU A 31 0.96 -0.79 -14.83
CA GLU A 31 0.91 -1.14 -16.25
C GLU A 31 2.00 -2.11 -16.67
N GLY A 32 3.19 -1.99 -16.06
CA GLY A 32 4.31 -2.91 -16.27
C GLY A 32 4.20 -4.24 -15.51
N THR A 33 3.17 -4.41 -14.66
CA THR A 33 2.94 -5.62 -13.86
C THR A 33 1.54 -6.19 -14.15
N PHE A 34 1.24 -7.39 -13.64
CA PHE A 34 -0.10 -7.96 -13.82
C PHE A 34 -1.20 -7.11 -13.13
N LEU A 35 -0.83 -6.22 -12.20
CA LEU A 35 -1.72 -5.28 -11.51
C LEU A 35 -2.60 -4.47 -12.47
N SER A 36 -2.11 -4.18 -13.67
CA SER A 36 -2.84 -3.44 -14.70
C SER A 36 -4.26 -3.92 -14.91
N LEU A 37 -4.56 -5.22 -14.82
CA LEU A 37 -5.91 -5.75 -15.04
C LEU A 37 -6.88 -5.42 -13.90
N TRP A 38 -6.37 -5.31 -12.67
CA TRP A 38 -7.14 -5.17 -11.43
C TRP A 38 -7.08 -3.76 -10.82
N SER A 39 -6.29 -2.86 -11.43
CA SER A 39 -6.05 -1.49 -10.98
C SER A 39 -7.12 -0.50 -11.44
N TYR A 40 -7.61 0.29 -10.49
CA TYR A 40 -8.60 1.34 -10.67
C TYR A 40 -8.10 2.66 -10.06
N PRO A 41 -7.39 3.48 -10.86
CA PRO A 41 -6.88 4.77 -10.40
C PRO A 41 -8.00 5.79 -10.23
N GLY A 42 -7.89 6.62 -9.19
CA GLY A 42 -8.78 7.75 -8.94
C GLY A 42 -10.25 7.34 -8.79
N LEU A 43 -10.54 6.38 -7.90
CA LEU A 43 -11.93 6.04 -7.57
C LEU A 43 -12.57 7.14 -6.73
N TYR A 44 -13.84 7.40 -6.97
CA TYR A 44 -14.62 8.42 -6.27
C TYR A 44 -15.68 7.78 -5.39
N ARG A 45 -16.02 8.48 -4.31
CA ARG A 45 -17.18 8.22 -3.46
C ARG A 45 -18.12 9.41 -3.46
N ASP A 46 -19.42 9.14 -3.39
CA ASP A 46 -20.44 10.18 -3.35
C ASP A 46 -20.67 10.66 -1.91
N GLN A 47 -20.00 11.75 -1.54
CA GLN A 47 -20.19 12.38 -0.24
C GLN A 47 -21.39 13.34 -0.32
N ARG A 48 -22.40 13.12 0.53
CA ARG A 48 -23.49 14.09 0.69
C ARG A 48 -23.04 15.20 1.64
N SER A 49 -23.01 16.43 1.16
CA SER A 49 -22.74 17.63 1.95
C SER A 49 -23.76 18.71 1.60
N GLU A 50 -24.42 19.30 2.61
CA GLU A 50 -25.36 20.41 2.43
C GLU A 50 -26.43 20.21 1.34
N GLY A 51 -26.95 18.98 1.22
CA GLY A 51 -27.98 18.64 0.23
C GLY A 51 -27.48 18.48 -1.21
N ARG A 52 -26.15 18.54 -1.44
CA ARG A 52 -25.51 18.24 -2.73
C ARG A 52 -24.68 16.97 -2.62
N THR A 53 -24.63 16.21 -3.71
CA THR A 53 -23.73 15.07 -3.87
C THR A 53 -22.46 15.58 -4.52
N GLU A 54 -21.33 15.50 -3.81
CA GLU A 54 -20.01 15.82 -4.35
C GLU A 54 -19.17 14.54 -4.39
N GLY A 55 -18.64 14.21 -5.57
CA GLY A 55 -17.67 13.14 -5.69
C GLY A 55 -16.35 13.56 -5.07
N LYS A 56 -15.90 12.78 -4.09
CA LYS A 56 -14.60 12.93 -3.47
C LYS A 56 -13.78 11.69 -3.76
N GLU A 57 -12.56 11.88 -4.21
CA GLU A 57 -11.62 10.79 -4.41
C GLU A 57 -11.44 10.01 -3.11
N ILE A 58 -11.46 8.68 -3.23
CA ILE A 58 -11.34 7.77 -2.09
C ILE A 58 -9.88 7.37 -1.85
N ALA A 59 -9.12 7.15 -2.91
CA ALA A 59 -7.71 6.76 -2.90
C ALA A 59 -7.11 6.94 -4.30
N ASP A 60 -5.78 7.10 -4.37
CA ASP A 60 -5.05 7.32 -5.62
C ASP A 60 -5.16 6.10 -6.56
N LEU A 61 -5.11 4.90 -5.97
CA LEU A 61 -5.31 3.64 -6.69
C LEU A 61 -5.97 2.59 -5.77
N ILE A 62 -6.95 1.88 -6.31
CA ILE A 62 -7.51 0.68 -5.69
C ILE A 62 -7.27 -0.53 -6.59
N VAL A 63 -6.82 -1.63 -6.00
CA VAL A 63 -6.69 -2.93 -6.66
C VAL A 63 -7.64 -3.92 -6.01
N VAL A 64 -8.44 -4.62 -6.83
CA VAL A 64 -9.36 -5.65 -6.34
C VAL A 64 -9.04 -6.99 -6.98
N PHE A 65 -8.65 -7.96 -6.17
CA PHE A 65 -8.31 -9.32 -6.61
C PHE A 65 -8.86 -10.33 -5.62
N GLU A 66 -9.82 -11.16 -6.07
CA GLU A 66 -10.54 -12.10 -5.22
C GLU A 66 -11.11 -11.43 -3.96
N ASN A 67 -10.61 -11.80 -2.76
CA ASN A 67 -10.99 -11.21 -1.49
C ASN A 67 -10.08 -10.04 -1.07
N ASP A 68 -8.99 -9.79 -1.79
CA ASP A 68 -8.05 -8.71 -1.50
C ASP A 68 -8.48 -7.39 -2.11
N ILE A 69 -8.44 -6.35 -1.28
CA ILE A 69 -8.62 -4.96 -1.67
C ILE A 69 -7.39 -4.19 -1.22
N ILE A 70 -6.56 -3.77 -2.18
CA ILE A 70 -5.40 -2.94 -1.91
C ILE A 70 -5.79 -1.48 -2.11
N ILE A 71 -5.54 -0.64 -1.10
CA ILE A 71 -5.76 0.80 -1.15
C ILE A 71 -4.41 1.48 -1.13
N PHE A 72 -4.02 2.03 -2.27
CA PHE A 72 -2.81 2.83 -2.38
C PHE A 72 -3.11 4.30 -2.08
N SER A 73 -2.29 4.88 -1.22
CA SER A 73 -2.16 6.33 -1.08
C SER A 73 -0.75 6.74 -1.47
N ASP A 74 -0.64 7.45 -2.58
CA ASP A 74 0.61 7.96 -3.10
C ASP A 74 0.85 9.39 -2.61
N LYS A 75 2.03 9.65 -2.04
CA LYS A 75 2.41 10.97 -1.57
C LYS A 75 3.76 11.42 -2.07
N HIS A 76 3.72 12.46 -2.90
CA HIS A 76 4.89 13.28 -3.21
C HIS A 76 5.09 14.37 -2.15
N CYS A 77 6.13 14.24 -1.34
CA CYS A 77 6.44 15.20 -0.29
C CYS A 77 7.95 15.33 -0.12
N ALA A 78 8.53 16.42 -0.63
CA ALA A 78 9.93 16.73 -0.40
C ALA A 78 10.23 16.84 1.11
N VAL A 79 11.35 16.26 1.52
CA VAL A 79 11.86 16.43 2.88
C VAL A 79 12.28 17.89 3.07
N PRO A 80 11.84 18.55 4.15
CA PRO A 80 12.27 19.92 4.41
C PRO A 80 13.79 20.02 4.54
N SER A 81 14.38 21.09 4.00
CA SER A 81 15.81 21.37 4.10
C SER A 81 16.14 22.24 5.30
N SER A 82 15.70 21.85 6.50
CA SER A 82 16.19 22.50 7.74
C SER A 82 17.47 21.80 8.22
N GLY A 83 18.33 22.47 8.99
CA GLY A 83 19.59 21.87 9.45
C GLY A 83 19.45 20.76 10.49
N ASP A 84 18.22 20.36 10.88
CA ASP A 84 17.96 19.31 11.86
C ASP A 84 17.21 18.11 11.25
N ALA A 85 17.89 16.98 11.15
CA ALA A 85 17.36 15.73 10.60
C ALA A 85 16.12 15.23 11.34
N ARG A 86 16.04 15.39 12.68
CA ARG A 86 14.87 14.94 13.46
C ARG A 86 13.64 15.80 13.18
N THR A 87 13.80 17.12 13.13
CA THR A 87 12.71 18.02 12.75
C THR A 87 12.25 17.79 11.31
N ASN A 88 13.19 17.59 10.37
CA ASN A 88 12.87 17.27 8.98
C ASN A 88 12.08 15.98 8.87
N TRP A 89 12.57 14.91 9.50
CA TRP A 89 11.89 13.63 9.59
C TRP A 89 10.49 13.77 10.18
N SER A 90 10.38 14.40 11.34
CA SER A 90 9.09 14.55 12.03
C SER A 90 8.06 15.32 11.18
N ARG A 91 8.48 16.33 10.42
CA ARG A 91 7.61 17.07 9.50
C ARG A 91 7.25 16.25 8.27
N TRP A 92 8.23 15.56 7.69
CA TRP A 92 8.02 14.71 6.54
C TRP A 92 7.10 13.54 6.88
N PHE A 93 7.38 12.78 7.94
CA PHE A 93 6.61 11.64 8.41
C PHE A 93 5.14 12.00 8.63
N ARG A 94 4.85 13.12 9.32
CA ARG A 94 3.47 13.59 9.51
C ARG A 94 2.75 13.86 8.18
N ARG A 95 3.44 14.46 7.21
CA ARG A 95 2.85 14.89 5.92
C ARG A 95 2.72 13.76 4.90
N ALA A 96 3.73 12.89 4.85
CA ALA A 96 3.91 11.86 3.83
C ALA A 96 3.31 10.52 4.26
N VAL A 97 3.44 10.17 5.53
CA VAL A 97 3.05 8.85 6.06
C VAL A 97 1.78 8.95 6.89
N ALA A 98 1.80 9.69 8.01
CA ALA A 98 0.68 9.71 8.96
C ALA A 98 -0.63 10.20 8.32
N LYS A 99 -0.58 11.33 7.59
CA LYS A 99 -1.76 11.86 6.89
C LYS A 99 -2.28 10.91 5.79
N SER A 100 -1.39 10.25 5.06
CA SER A 100 -1.76 9.29 4.01
C SER A 100 -2.41 8.05 4.62
N ALA A 101 -1.89 7.56 5.76
CA ALA A 101 -2.49 6.48 6.54
C ALA A 101 -3.90 6.83 7.04
N GLU A 102 -4.11 8.06 7.56
CA GLU A 102 -5.44 8.56 7.93
C GLU A 102 -6.43 8.52 6.76
N GLN A 103 -5.98 8.90 5.57
CA GLN A 103 -6.80 8.85 4.35
C GLN A 103 -7.11 7.40 3.97
N ALA A 104 -6.12 6.50 4.00
CA ALA A 104 -6.29 5.08 3.69
C ALA A 104 -7.25 4.36 4.65
N TRP A 105 -7.12 4.59 5.97
CA TRP A 105 -8.10 4.07 6.96
C TRP A 105 -9.49 4.65 6.74
N GLY A 106 -9.59 5.92 6.33
CA GLY A 106 -10.86 6.55 5.95
C GLY A 106 -11.50 5.89 4.72
N ALA A 107 -10.68 5.58 3.72
CA ALA A 107 -11.08 4.87 2.50
C ALA A 107 -11.59 3.47 2.83
N GLU A 108 -10.83 2.69 3.59
CA GLU A 108 -11.25 1.36 4.05
C GLU A 108 -12.60 1.42 4.78
N ARG A 109 -12.72 2.33 5.75
CA ARG A 109 -13.97 2.50 6.52
C ARG A 109 -15.16 2.79 5.61
N TRP A 110 -14.97 3.65 4.61
CA TRP A 110 -16.02 3.96 3.64
C TRP A 110 -16.41 2.73 2.83
N ILE A 111 -15.44 1.99 2.28
CA ILE A 111 -15.69 0.79 1.47
C ILE A 111 -16.42 -0.26 2.28
N ARG A 112 -16.02 -0.48 3.54
CA ARG A 112 -16.70 -1.41 4.45
C ARG A 112 -18.16 -1.04 4.70
N GLN A 113 -18.44 0.25 4.86
CA GLN A 113 -19.79 0.73 5.18
C GLN A 113 -20.69 0.85 3.93
N PHE A 114 -20.11 1.20 2.79
CA PHE A 114 -20.82 1.54 1.55
C PHE A 114 -20.16 0.92 0.31
N PRO A 115 -20.08 -0.42 0.21
CA PRO A 115 -19.31 -1.09 -0.84
C PRO A 115 -19.84 -0.84 -2.26
N THR A 116 -21.10 -0.41 -2.41
CA THR A 116 -21.74 -0.12 -3.69
C THR A 116 -21.68 1.37 -4.08
N ARG A 117 -21.00 2.21 -3.28
CA ARG A 117 -20.94 3.68 -3.46
C ARG A 117 -19.54 4.11 -3.89
N LEU A 118 -19.07 3.47 -4.95
CA LEU A 118 -17.80 3.74 -5.61
C LEU A 118 -18.05 4.01 -7.09
N PHE A 119 -17.30 4.97 -7.64
CA PHE A 119 -17.52 5.50 -8.99
C PHE A 119 -16.19 5.73 -9.70
N LEU A 120 -16.21 5.62 -11.03
CA LEU A 120 -15.05 5.84 -11.90
C LEU A 120 -14.84 7.33 -12.24
N ASP A 121 -15.81 8.18 -11.91
CA ASP A 121 -15.86 9.61 -12.25
C ASP A 121 -16.26 10.47 -11.06
N LYS A 122 -15.83 11.74 -11.07
CA LYS A 122 -16.09 12.72 -10.01
C LYS A 122 -17.57 13.09 -9.89
N GLU A 123 -18.31 12.99 -10.99
CA GLU A 123 -19.74 13.25 -11.04
C GLU A 123 -20.56 12.12 -10.42
N CYS A 124 -19.92 10.99 -10.06
CA CYS A 124 -20.53 9.79 -9.51
C CYS A 124 -21.64 9.22 -10.40
N THR A 125 -21.42 9.24 -11.72
CA THR A 125 -22.40 8.75 -12.72
C THR A 125 -22.04 7.38 -13.27
N GLN A 126 -20.77 6.99 -13.20
CA GLN A 126 -20.24 5.71 -13.66
C GLN A 126 -19.90 4.85 -12.45
N PRO A 127 -20.78 3.91 -12.05
CA PRO A 127 -20.50 3.05 -10.90
C PRO A 127 -19.28 2.17 -11.16
N PHE A 128 -18.59 1.80 -10.07
CA PHE A 128 -17.51 0.85 -10.10
C PHE A 128 -17.98 -0.48 -10.73
N PRO A 129 -17.26 -1.01 -11.73
CA PRO A 129 -17.80 -2.06 -12.61
C PRO A 129 -17.68 -3.47 -12.03
N LEU A 130 -16.95 -3.67 -10.93
CA LEU A 130 -16.79 -4.96 -10.30
C LEU A 130 -17.57 -5.04 -8.98
N PRO A 131 -18.24 -6.16 -8.68
CA PRO A 131 -18.71 -6.41 -7.34
C PRO A 131 -17.49 -6.58 -6.42
N LEU A 132 -17.48 -5.87 -5.29
CA LEU A 132 -16.51 -6.13 -4.23
C LEU A 132 -16.81 -7.47 -3.53
N PRO A 133 -15.79 -8.16 -2.98
CA PRO A 133 -16.02 -9.33 -2.16
C PRO A 133 -16.95 -9.00 -0.97
N PRO A 134 -17.67 -9.98 -0.42
CA PRO A 134 -18.41 -9.77 0.83
C PRO A 134 -17.49 -9.20 1.91
N MET A 135 -17.89 -8.13 2.60
CA MET A 135 -17.04 -7.46 3.59
C MET A 135 -16.61 -8.35 4.76
N SER A 136 -17.29 -9.48 4.97
CA SER A 136 -16.91 -10.53 5.93
C SER A 136 -15.72 -11.39 5.47
N ALA A 137 -15.45 -11.44 4.17
CA ALA A 137 -14.32 -12.16 3.56
C ALA A 137 -13.23 -11.20 3.05
N ALA A 138 -13.56 -9.91 2.86
CA ALA A 138 -12.65 -8.90 2.35
C ALA A 138 -11.41 -8.69 3.25
N GLN A 139 -10.24 -8.78 2.65
CA GLN A 139 -8.94 -8.50 3.25
C GLN A 139 -8.41 -7.18 2.68
N PHE A 140 -8.17 -6.21 3.55
CA PHE A 140 -7.71 -4.89 3.14
C PHE A 140 -6.21 -4.77 3.36
N HIS A 141 -5.50 -4.31 2.33
CA HIS A 141 -4.07 -4.00 2.37
C HIS A 141 -3.89 -2.51 2.13
N LEU A 142 -3.49 -1.76 3.15
CA LEU A 142 -3.28 -0.32 3.02
C LEU A 142 -1.83 -0.07 2.66
N VAL A 143 -1.58 0.58 1.53
CA VAL A 143 -0.23 0.84 1.02
C VAL A 143 -0.02 2.35 0.91
N VAL A 144 0.95 2.87 1.64
CA VAL A 144 1.39 4.26 1.51
C VAL A 144 2.71 4.29 0.76
N VAL A 145 2.75 5.04 -0.34
CA VAL A 145 3.97 5.23 -1.15
C VAL A 145 4.49 6.63 -0.90
N ALA A 146 5.67 6.73 -0.28
CA ALA A 146 6.25 8.00 0.15
C ALA A 146 7.49 8.33 -0.70
N HIS A 147 7.31 9.23 -1.66
CA HIS A 147 8.38 9.63 -2.60
C HIS A 147 9.34 10.66 -2.00
N GLU A 148 10.47 10.87 -2.69
CA GLU A 148 11.49 11.91 -2.39
C GLU A 148 12.23 11.71 -1.06
N ILE A 149 12.28 10.48 -0.55
CA ILE A 149 13.00 10.15 0.69
C ILE A 149 14.30 9.38 0.40
N ALA A 150 14.36 8.64 -0.72
CA ALA A 150 15.45 7.70 -1.00
C ALA A 150 16.83 8.36 -1.02
N GLN A 151 16.96 9.53 -1.66
CA GLN A 151 18.24 10.26 -1.68
C GLN A 151 18.69 10.67 -0.27
N GLN A 152 17.76 11.05 0.60
CA GLN A 152 18.10 11.44 1.96
C GLN A 152 18.40 10.24 2.85
N CYS A 153 17.65 9.15 2.72
CA CYS A 153 17.98 7.87 3.35
C CYS A 153 19.39 7.42 2.94
N SER A 154 19.72 7.43 1.65
CA SER A 154 21.04 7.01 1.17
C SER A 154 22.17 7.90 1.71
N ARG A 155 21.95 9.22 1.85
CA ARG A 155 22.94 10.13 2.46
C ARG A 155 23.15 9.91 3.95
N GLU A 156 22.09 9.60 4.69
CA GLU A 156 22.10 9.53 6.16
C GLU A 156 22.39 8.11 6.68
N LEU A 157 21.94 7.08 5.96
CA LEU A 157 22.03 5.68 6.34
C LEU A 157 23.00 4.87 5.46
N GLY A 158 23.36 5.37 4.27
CA GLY A 158 24.05 4.58 3.25
C GLY A 158 23.12 3.64 2.49
N GLY A 159 23.71 2.76 1.67
CA GLY A 159 22.99 1.66 1.04
C GLY A 159 21.98 2.05 -0.06
N SER A 160 20.92 1.25 -0.19
CA SER A 160 19.87 1.37 -1.23
C SER A 160 19.05 2.67 -1.14
N GLY A 161 18.99 3.29 0.04
CA GLY A 161 18.13 4.43 0.32
C GLY A 161 16.70 4.06 0.75
N SER A 162 16.43 2.81 1.09
CA SER A 162 15.12 2.41 1.62
C SER A 162 14.88 2.83 3.07
N LEU A 163 13.61 2.91 3.46
CA LEU A 163 13.22 3.13 4.85
C LEU A 163 13.56 1.89 5.69
N MET A 164 14.17 2.11 6.86
CA MET A 164 14.38 1.04 7.84
C MET A 164 13.06 0.59 8.44
N ILE A 165 12.98 -0.67 8.83
CA ILE A 165 11.80 -1.25 9.46
C ILE A 165 12.15 -1.65 10.89
N HIS A 166 11.32 -1.23 11.83
CA HIS A 166 11.40 -1.65 13.22
C HIS A 166 10.00 -2.01 13.72
N SER A 167 9.73 -3.31 13.88
CA SER A 167 8.37 -3.79 14.19
C SER A 167 7.85 -3.34 15.55
N ASP A 168 8.73 -3.03 16.50
CA ASP A 168 8.36 -2.56 17.85
C ASP A 168 7.96 -1.07 17.89
N LEU A 169 8.17 -0.32 16.79
CA LEU A 169 7.59 1.02 16.68
C LEU A 169 6.09 0.91 16.44
N LYS A 170 5.31 1.07 17.50
CA LYS A 170 3.84 1.05 17.48
C LYS A 170 3.30 2.45 17.72
N GLY A 171 2.39 2.95 16.89
CA GLY A 171 1.79 4.28 17.06
C GLY A 171 2.55 5.39 16.34
N ILE A 172 1.81 6.31 15.71
CA ILE A 172 2.32 7.45 14.94
C ILE A 172 3.31 8.30 15.75
N GLU A 173 3.03 8.52 17.03
CA GLU A 173 3.83 9.34 17.94
C GLU A 173 5.22 8.76 18.24
N ASN A 174 5.40 7.44 18.10
CA ASN A 174 6.64 6.75 18.42
C ASN A 174 7.66 6.74 17.27
N HIS A 175 7.27 7.23 16.09
CA HIS A 175 8.14 7.34 14.91
C HIS A 175 9.06 8.57 14.95
N THR A 176 9.82 8.69 16.05
CA THR A 176 10.74 9.81 16.29
C THR A 176 12.14 9.58 15.73
N ARG A 177 12.52 8.32 15.50
CA ARG A 177 13.78 7.93 14.87
C ARG A 177 13.70 8.20 13.36
N PRO A 178 14.62 9.01 12.80
CA PRO A 178 14.64 9.28 11.36
C PRO A 178 14.71 8.02 10.51
N PHE A 179 13.96 8.04 9.39
CA PHE A 179 14.00 7.02 8.34
C PHE A 179 13.64 5.60 8.81
N THR A 180 12.91 5.47 9.92
CA THR A 180 12.48 4.18 10.45
C THR A 180 10.95 4.14 10.55
N ILE A 181 10.34 3.09 10.01
CA ILE A 181 8.90 2.84 10.05
C ILE A 181 8.57 1.57 10.85
N GLY A 182 7.34 1.52 11.37
CA GLY A 182 6.76 0.36 12.02
C GLY A 182 5.24 0.35 11.85
N ASP A 183 4.53 -0.17 12.85
CA ASP A 183 3.08 -0.22 12.85
C ASP A 183 2.50 1.13 13.29
N LEU A 184 1.76 1.79 12.40
CA LEU A 184 1.27 3.15 12.66
C LEU A 184 0.14 3.18 13.70
N ASP A 185 -0.66 2.12 13.80
CA ASP A 185 -1.77 2.02 14.76
C ASP A 185 -2.17 0.53 14.92
N PRO A 186 -1.77 -0.14 16.03
CA PRO A 186 -2.08 -1.55 16.26
C PRO A 186 -3.57 -1.88 16.32
N ASP A 187 -4.43 -0.90 16.60
CA ASP A 187 -5.88 -1.08 16.72
C ASP A 187 -6.61 -0.93 15.37
N ARG A 188 -5.89 -0.63 14.29
CA ARG A 188 -6.42 -0.48 12.93
C ARG A 188 -5.78 -1.48 11.96
N SER A 189 -6.27 -1.51 10.73
CA SER A 189 -5.63 -2.26 9.65
C SER A 189 -4.19 -1.78 9.42
N PHE A 190 -3.28 -2.72 9.18
CA PHE A 190 -1.86 -2.40 9.01
C PHE A 190 -1.64 -1.55 7.76
N VAL A 191 -0.67 -0.63 7.85
CA VAL A 191 -0.28 0.24 6.73
C VAL A 191 1.14 -0.12 6.31
N HIS A 192 1.26 -0.68 5.11
CA HIS A 192 2.56 -0.92 4.49
C HIS A 192 3.08 0.39 3.92
N VAL A 193 4.14 0.92 4.52
CA VAL A 193 4.82 2.12 4.02
C VAL A 193 5.98 1.66 3.13
N PHE A 194 5.98 2.11 1.89
CA PHE A 194 7.08 1.93 0.95
C PHE A 194 7.58 3.30 0.49
N ASP A 195 8.86 3.36 0.15
CA ASP A 195 9.38 4.41 -0.72
C ASP A 195 9.26 3.97 -2.19
N ASP A 196 9.54 4.88 -3.11
CA ASP A 196 9.45 4.63 -4.55
C ASP A 196 10.42 3.54 -5.02
N THR A 197 11.60 3.46 -4.42
CA THR A 197 12.64 2.46 -4.74
C THR A 197 12.22 1.08 -4.23
N SER A 198 11.83 0.96 -2.95
CA SER A 198 11.41 -0.31 -2.36
C SER A 198 10.16 -0.87 -3.00
N LEU A 199 9.15 -0.04 -3.29
CA LEU A 199 7.95 -0.52 -3.99
C LEU A 199 8.28 -1.03 -5.39
N ASN A 200 9.16 -0.35 -6.13
CA ASN A 200 9.57 -0.79 -7.46
C ASN A 200 10.30 -2.15 -7.40
N ILE A 201 11.22 -2.34 -6.45
CA ILE A 201 11.91 -3.62 -6.26
C ILE A 201 10.91 -4.74 -5.94
N VAL A 202 9.97 -4.48 -5.02
CA VAL A 202 8.96 -5.47 -4.63
C VAL A 202 8.07 -5.85 -5.81
N LEU A 203 7.54 -4.87 -6.55
CA LEU A 203 6.64 -5.14 -7.68
C LEU A 203 7.34 -5.73 -8.92
N GLN A 204 8.64 -5.48 -9.11
CA GLN A 204 9.42 -6.16 -10.15
C GLN A 204 9.76 -7.60 -9.80
N THR A 205 9.82 -7.92 -8.50
CA THR A 205 10.20 -9.25 -8.02
C THR A 205 8.97 -10.13 -7.77
N LEU A 206 7.90 -9.55 -7.25
CA LEU A 206 6.59 -10.18 -7.03
C LEU A 206 5.65 -9.69 -8.14
N ASP A 207 5.88 -10.17 -9.36
CA ASP A 207 5.26 -9.62 -10.56
C ASP A 207 3.78 -9.98 -10.71
N THR A 208 3.27 -10.95 -9.94
CA THR A 208 1.84 -11.28 -9.86
C THR A 208 1.14 -10.65 -8.66
N ILE A 209 -0.17 -10.35 -8.82
CA ILE A 209 -1.01 -9.85 -7.73
C ILE A 209 -1.12 -10.85 -6.56
N ALA A 210 -1.10 -12.15 -6.85
CA ALA A 210 -1.16 -13.19 -5.83
C ALA A 210 0.11 -13.20 -4.98
N ASP A 211 1.28 -13.10 -5.61
CA ASP A 211 2.57 -13.02 -4.89
C ASP A 211 2.66 -11.74 -4.06
N PHE A 212 2.25 -10.60 -4.62
CA PHE A 212 2.28 -9.33 -3.91
C PHE A 212 1.33 -9.30 -2.71
N THR A 213 0.07 -9.71 -2.87
CA THR A 213 -0.88 -9.81 -1.73
C THR A 213 -0.43 -10.84 -0.70
N GLY A 214 0.14 -11.97 -1.13
CA GLY A 214 0.75 -12.97 -0.25
C GLY A 214 1.87 -12.38 0.60
N TYR A 215 2.75 -11.60 -0.01
CA TYR A 215 3.82 -10.88 0.69
C TYR A 215 3.27 -9.87 1.70
N LEU A 216 2.30 -9.03 1.31
CA LEU A 216 1.70 -8.05 2.23
C LEU A 216 1.09 -8.73 3.47
N ARG A 217 0.31 -9.81 3.28
CA ARG A 217 -0.27 -10.59 4.39
C ARG A 217 0.79 -11.12 5.35
N LYS A 218 1.84 -11.75 4.81
CA LYS A 218 2.91 -12.37 5.60
C LYS A 218 3.77 -11.31 6.27
N LYS A 219 4.01 -10.17 5.62
CA LYS A 219 4.70 -9.00 6.18
C LYS A 219 3.92 -8.41 7.35
N GLU A 220 2.61 -8.18 7.21
CA GLU A 220 1.77 -7.69 8.31
C GLU A 220 1.85 -8.65 9.50
N LYS A 221 1.61 -9.94 9.27
CA LYS A 221 1.65 -10.98 10.32
C LYS A 221 3.00 -11.01 11.03
N LEU A 222 4.10 -10.91 10.29
CA LEU A 222 5.45 -10.86 10.83
C LEU A 222 5.65 -9.62 11.72
N LEU A 223 5.32 -8.44 11.22
CA LEU A 223 5.57 -7.17 11.92
C LEU A 223 4.62 -6.94 13.11
N ARG A 224 3.52 -7.71 13.20
CA ARG A 224 2.61 -7.77 14.35
C ARG A 224 2.87 -8.97 15.28
N SER A 225 3.84 -9.81 14.96
CA SER A 225 4.22 -10.94 15.82
C SER A 225 4.94 -10.48 17.09
N HIS A 226 5.21 -11.42 18.00
CA HIS A 226 6.01 -11.17 19.20
C HIS A 226 7.51 -11.00 18.90
N GLN A 227 7.96 -11.33 17.69
CA GLN A 227 9.37 -11.17 17.31
C GLN A 227 9.63 -9.72 16.91
N VAL A 228 10.66 -9.12 17.50
CA VAL A 228 11.13 -7.80 17.08
C VAL A 228 11.92 -7.96 15.80
N ILE A 229 11.50 -7.25 14.75
CA ILE A 229 12.14 -7.26 13.43
C ILE A 229 12.79 -5.91 13.21
N LEU A 230 14.07 -5.93 12.93
CA LEU A 230 14.89 -4.79 12.54
C LEU A 230 15.44 -5.07 11.14
N ALA A 231 14.98 -4.34 10.13
CA ALA A 231 15.51 -4.46 8.77
C ALA A 231 16.06 -3.12 8.30
N THR A 232 17.20 -3.14 7.60
CA THR A 232 17.82 -1.95 7.00
C THR A 232 17.04 -1.41 5.80
N GLY A 233 16.15 -2.21 5.23
CA GLY A 233 15.31 -1.86 4.10
C GLY A 233 14.23 -2.91 3.85
N GLU A 234 13.45 -2.69 2.80
CA GLU A 234 12.39 -3.61 2.36
C GLU A 234 12.96 -4.79 1.60
N GLU A 235 14.05 -4.56 0.87
CA GLU A 235 14.77 -5.52 0.06
C GLU A 235 15.34 -6.67 0.89
N GLU A 236 15.75 -6.40 2.14
CA GLU A 236 16.21 -7.44 3.06
C GLU A 236 15.06 -8.34 3.48
N LEU A 237 13.89 -7.77 3.81
CA LEU A 237 12.68 -8.57 4.08
C LEU A 237 12.28 -9.40 2.87
N LEU A 238 12.21 -8.77 1.69
CA LEU A 238 11.88 -9.44 0.45
C LEU A 238 12.85 -10.60 0.16
N SER A 239 14.15 -10.40 0.41
CA SER A 239 15.16 -11.44 0.20
C SER A 239 14.96 -12.65 1.12
N VAL A 240 14.55 -12.45 2.37
CA VAL A 240 14.25 -13.54 3.31
C VAL A 240 12.99 -14.28 2.87
N TYR A 241 11.94 -13.52 2.54
CA TYR A 241 10.67 -14.05 2.06
C TYR A 241 10.86 -14.99 0.87
N LEU A 242 11.66 -14.59 -0.12
CA LEU A 242 11.89 -15.36 -1.35
C LEU A 242 12.78 -16.60 -1.14
N ARG A 243 13.60 -16.64 -0.09
CA ARG A 243 14.53 -17.75 0.16
C ARG A 243 13.87 -18.95 0.85
N GLN A 244 12.73 -18.74 1.48
CA GLN A 244 12.12 -19.73 2.35
C GLN A 244 10.73 -20.09 1.84
N MET A 245 10.38 -21.37 1.99
CA MET A 245 9.08 -21.93 1.61
C MET A 245 8.45 -22.55 2.85
N ASN A 246 7.16 -22.32 3.04
CA ASN A 246 6.38 -23.00 4.07
C ASN A 246 5.95 -24.41 3.61
N SER A 247 5.23 -25.13 4.47
CA SER A 247 4.74 -26.48 4.19
C SER A 247 3.79 -26.58 3.00
N ASP A 248 3.13 -25.48 2.65
CA ASP A 248 2.17 -25.40 1.55
C ASP A 248 2.84 -25.06 0.22
N GLY A 249 4.18 -24.93 0.20
CA GLY A 249 4.93 -24.59 -0.99
C GLY A 249 4.77 -23.13 -1.39
N GLU A 250 4.56 -22.23 -0.42
CA GLU A 250 4.52 -20.78 -0.63
C GLU A 250 5.71 -20.10 0.03
N HIS A 251 6.16 -18.97 -0.53
CA HIS A 251 7.17 -18.11 0.10
C HIS A 251 6.72 -17.62 1.49
N ASP A 252 7.61 -17.59 2.49
CA ASP A 252 7.25 -17.20 3.86
C ASP A 252 8.43 -16.63 4.66
N PHE A 253 8.12 -16.03 5.81
CA PHE A 253 9.11 -15.59 6.80
C PHE A 253 9.29 -16.66 7.88
N VAL A 254 10.33 -17.48 7.75
CA VAL A 254 10.66 -18.55 8.69
C VAL A 254 11.88 -18.17 9.52
N PHE A 255 11.62 -17.75 10.75
CA PHE A 255 12.65 -17.46 11.75
C PHE A 255 12.65 -18.52 12.87
N PRO A 256 13.77 -18.69 13.59
CA PRO A 256 13.81 -19.55 14.77
C PRO A 256 12.74 -19.13 15.79
N SER A 257 11.98 -20.08 16.33
CA SER A 257 10.86 -19.80 17.24
C SER A 257 11.30 -19.24 18.60
N ASP A 258 12.55 -19.48 18.98
CA ASP A 258 13.18 -18.99 20.21
C ASP A 258 13.83 -17.61 20.04
N ALA A 259 13.98 -17.12 18.81
CA ALA A 259 14.50 -15.80 18.55
C ALA A 259 13.46 -14.73 18.90
N THR A 260 13.85 -13.83 19.81
CA THR A 260 13.02 -12.69 20.22
C THR A 260 13.27 -11.45 19.37
N CYS A 261 14.44 -11.37 18.73
CA CYS A 261 14.85 -10.26 17.88
C CYS A 261 15.55 -10.80 16.63
N ILE A 262 15.12 -10.33 15.47
CA ILE A 262 15.68 -10.65 14.15
C ILE A 262 16.23 -9.36 13.57
N VAL A 263 17.51 -9.37 13.21
CA VAL A 263 18.18 -8.25 12.54
C VAL A 263 18.54 -8.68 11.13
N LEU A 264 18.08 -7.90 10.15
CA LEU A 264 18.36 -8.08 8.72
C LEU A 264 19.16 -6.87 8.25
N ASP A 265 20.41 -7.10 7.87
CA ASP A 265 21.36 -6.06 7.42
C ASP A 265 21.71 -6.27 5.94
N GLN A 266 22.29 -5.25 5.31
CA GLN A 266 22.64 -5.27 3.90
C GLN A 266 23.63 -6.40 3.57
N GLY A 267 23.27 -7.20 2.57
CA GLY A 267 24.13 -8.27 2.03
C GLY A 267 23.95 -9.65 2.68
N GLY A 268 23.20 -9.73 3.79
CA GLY A 268 22.96 -10.98 4.53
C GLY A 268 24.12 -11.38 5.44
#